data_AF-A0A292RXQ3-F1
#
_entry.id   AF-A0A292RXQ3-F1
#
_cell.length_a   1.000
_cell.length_b   1.000
_cell.length_c   1.000
_cell.angle_alpha   90.00
_cell.angle_beta   90.00
_cell.angle_gamma   90.00
#
_symmetry.space_group_name_H-M   'P 1'
#
loop_
_entity.id
_entity.type
_entity.pdbx_description
1 polymer ?
#
loop_
_entity_poly.entity_id
_entity_poly.type
_entity_poly.pdbx_seq_one_letter_code
_entity_poly.pdbx_strand_id
1 'polypeptide(L)'
;MLSSAIGGTIGFLISMYMCAKNKDITAMELALPMLGGLFGGPLLYTIGTILYRNKPTYEYIVQGGKGITHNALGKTQLCGTKSKEYRIDKDSWVNSVQNMVKEIQDEDRRIFLNTVRKYDTKHLDNPKNILQILKDRTIKNEFSNGDCFNYEIEGQTLLHAFLDTIPLEENQKDYEQIRYIMKGMKHINYNQIDGNGISALEKILNSENHQTLELVRNFEFEYLRELDYAYENIQDENFKRKAKNLNVKFPHIFEALKHESPDALDAAFEELKSPFCRKEKLVRDMIDFASANCRGSFVANVLCRKLENENLLTKEAYDRMIAEREDRYNRWR
;
A
#
# COMPACT_ATOMS: atom_id res chain seq x y z
N MET A 1 18.92 2.88 -30.20
CA MET A 1 18.33 3.12 -28.86
C MET A 1 17.48 1.91 -28.52
N LEU A 2 17.86 1.13 -27.51
CA LEU A 2 17.04 0.03 -26.98
C LEU A 2 16.30 0.60 -25.76
N SER A 3 15.00 0.84 -25.90
CA SER A 3 14.11 1.21 -24.79
C SER A 3 13.41 -0.05 -24.30
N SER A 4 13.62 -0.41 -23.04
CA SER A 4 12.81 -1.43 -22.36
C SER A 4 11.80 -0.72 -21.46
N ALA A 5 10.52 -1.03 -21.64
CA ALA A 5 9.46 -0.54 -20.79
C ALA A 5 8.91 -1.68 -19.93
N ILE A 6 8.77 -1.45 -18.64
CA ILE A 6 8.14 -2.37 -17.69
C ILE A 6 6.98 -1.61 -17.07
N GLY A 7 5.76 -2.09 -17.34
CA GLY A 7 4.54 -1.60 -16.70
C GLY A 7 4.10 -2.56 -15.61
N GLY A 8 3.97 -2.07 -14.38
CA GLY A 8 3.38 -2.79 -13.26
C GLY A 8 2.51 -1.85 -12.43
N THR A 9 1.34 -2.31 -12.04
CA THR A 9 0.36 -1.62 -11.18
C THR A 9 0.49 -2.09 -9.73
N ILE A 10 0.57 -1.10 -8.82
CA ILE A 10 0.27 -1.04 -7.37
C ILE A 10 0.87 -2.12 -6.44
N GLY A 11 1.48 -1.63 -5.35
CA GLY A 11 1.47 -2.29 -4.04
C GLY A 11 2.50 -3.41 -3.87
N PHE A 12 3.61 -3.09 -3.22
CA PHE A 12 4.52 -4.05 -2.58
C PHE A 12 5.26 -5.11 -3.42
N LEU A 13 5.12 -5.16 -4.75
CA LEU A 13 5.93 -6.05 -5.58
C LEU A 13 6.41 -5.32 -6.84
N ILE A 14 7.66 -4.86 -6.82
CA ILE A 14 8.41 -4.58 -8.06
C ILE A 14 8.54 -5.93 -8.79
N SER A 15 7.60 -6.28 -9.65
CA SER A 15 7.72 -7.48 -10.47
C SER A 15 8.78 -7.24 -11.54
N MET A 16 9.96 -7.79 -11.30
CA MET A 16 11.05 -7.92 -12.26
C MET A 16 10.59 -8.69 -13.49
N TYR A 17 10.75 -8.10 -14.68
CA TYR A 17 11.05 -8.86 -15.90
C TYR A 17 11.82 -7.97 -16.89
N MET A 18 13.15 -7.89 -16.69
CA MET A 18 14.05 -7.27 -17.67
C MET A 18 14.38 -8.32 -18.73
N CYS A 19 14.00 -8.05 -19.98
CA CYS A 19 14.35 -8.92 -21.10
C CYS A 19 15.88 -8.92 -21.27
N ALA A 20 16.50 -10.06 -20.98
CA ALA A 20 17.92 -10.31 -21.07
C ALA A 20 18.44 -10.12 -22.50
N LYS A 21 18.96 -8.92 -22.80
CA LYS A 21 19.92 -8.68 -23.89
C LYS A 21 20.89 -7.56 -23.51
N ASN A 22 21.74 -7.82 -22.50
CA ASN A 22 23.15 -7.40 -22.44
C ASN A 22 23.72 -7.75 -21.06
N LYS A 23 24.83 -8.49 -21.05
CA LYS A 23 25.42 -9.22 -19.91
C LYS A 23 26.04 -8.37 -18.78
N ASP A 24 25.78 -7.06 -18.69
CA ASP A 24 26.49 -6.17 -17.75
C ASP A 24 25.55 -5.21 -16.99
N ILE A 25 24.68 -5.71 -16.11
CA ILE A 25 23.86 -4.88 -15.20
C ILE A 25 23.81 -5.49 -13.79
N THR A 26 24.93 -5.58 -13.08
CA THR A 26 24.98 -6.23 -11.75
C THR A 26 24.78 -5.30 -10.55
N ALA A 27 24.93 -3.97 -10.71
CA ALA A 27 24.84 -3.04 -9.58
C ALA A 27 23.43 -2.46 -9.34
N MET A 28 22.62 -2.30 -10.40
CA MET A 28 21.25 -1.77 -10.31
C MET A 28 20.24 -2.85 -9.87
N GLU A 29 20.50 -4.12 -10.18
CA GLU A 29 19.71 -5.29 -9.77
C GLU A 29 19.64 -5.46 -8.24
N LEU A 30 20.71 -5.11 -7.53
CA LEU A 30 20.79 -5.21 -6.07
C LEU A 30 20.06 -4.06 -5.35
N ALA A 31 19.94 -2.90 -6.00
CA ALA A 31 19.49 -1.67 -5.33
C ALA A 31 17.99 -1.37 -5.53
N LEU A 32 17.36 -1.92 -6.58
CA LEU A 32 15.94 -1.78 -6.87
C LEU A 32 14.99 -2.55 -5.91
N PRO A 33 15.31 -3.76 -5.43
CA PRO A 33 14.55 -4.40 -4.35
C PRO A 33 14.63 -3.63 -3.03
N MET A 34 15.75 -2.95 -2.77
CA MET A 34 15.95 -2.12 -1.56
C MET A 34 15.07 -0.86 -1.54
N LEU A 35 14.62 -0.39 -2.71
CA LEU A 35 13.70 0.74 -2.82
C LEU A 35 12.35 0.44 -2.16
N GLY A 36 11.79 -0.76 -2.35
CA GLY A 36 10.51 -1.14 -1.76
C GLY A 36 10.48 -1.08 -0.23
N GLY A 37 11.64 -1.14 0.42
CA GLY A 37 11.79 -1.08 1.88
C GLY A 37 12.29 0.25 2.45
N LEU A 38 12.60 1.25 1.60
CA LEU A 38 13.12 2.57 2.01
C LEU A 38 12.06 3.68 1.98
N PHE A 39 10.88 3.40 1.41
CA PHE A 39 9.75 4.33 1.37
C PHE A 39 8.74 3.98 2.48
N GLY A 40 9.11 4.33 3.72
CA GLY A 40 8.27 4.22 4.91
C GLY A 40 7.14 5.26 4.94
N GLY A 41 6.21 5.14 4.02
CA GLY A 41 4.96 5.89 3.99
C GLY A 41 4.02 5.32 2.92
N PRO A 42 2.69 5.47 3.07
CA PRO A 42 1.74 4.94 2.10
C PRO A 42 1.93 5.69 0.77
N LEU A 43 2.70 5.09 -0.14
CA LEU A 43 2.91 5.62 -1.48
C LEU A 43 1.58 5.56 -2.24
N LEU A 44 0.89 6.69 -2.30
CA LEU A 44 -0.45 6.89 -2.86
C LEU A 44 -0.58 6.59 -4.38
N TYR A 45 0.48 6.19 -5.09
CA TYR A 45 0.48 6.11 -6.56
C TYR A 45 1.36 4.99 -7.13
N THR A 46 0.94 4.45 -8.28
CA THR A 46 1.83 3.72 -9.19
C THR A 46 2.60 4.74 -10.03
N ILE A 47 3.91 4.86 -9.81
CA ILE A 47 4.76 5.70 -10.65
C ILE A 47 5.36 4.83 -11.74
N GLY A 48 4.98 5.10 -12.99
CA GLY A 48 5.63 4.47 -14.13
C GLY A 48 7.03 5.04 -14.30
N THR A 49 8.05 4.19 -14.36
CA THR A 49 9.44 4.61 -14.65
C THR A 49 9.91 4.04 -15.97
N ILE A 50 10.44 4.90 -16.85
CA ILE A 50 11.14 4.46 -18.07
C ILE A 50 12.62 4.81 -17.92
N LEU A 51 13.47 3.80 -18.06
CA LEU A 51 14.92 3.92 -18.01
C LEU A 51 15.50 3.92 -19.42
N TYR A 52 16.16 5.01 -19.82
CA TYR A 52 16.95 5.06 -21.04
C TYR A 52 18.44 5.04 -20.70
N ARG A 53 19.21 4.23 -21.43
CA ARG A 53 20.68 4.23 -21.37
C ARG A 53 21.21 5.04 -22.56
N ASN A 54 21.89 6.14 -22.28
CA ASN A 54 22.58 6.92 -23.31
C ASN A 54 24.05 6.46 -23.43
N LYS A 55 24.51 6.13 -24.64
CA LYS A 55 25.94 5.91 -24.94
C LYS A 55 26.42 7.11 -25.78
N PRO A 56 27.51 7.80 -25.41
CA PRO A 56 28.68 7.28 -24.69
C PRO A 56 28.84 7.73 -23.22
N THR A 57 27.89 8.46 -22.63
CA THR A 57 28.06 9.12 -21.32
C THR A 57 27.77 8.23 -20.10
N TYR A 58 27.26 7.01 -20.26
CA TYR A 58 26.80 6.13 -19.16
C TYR A 58 25.71 6.75 -18.27
N GLU A 59 25.04 7.82 -18.73
CA GLU A 59 23.92 8.46 -18.04
C GLU A 59 22.63 7.61 -18.17
N TYR A 60 21.89 7.50 -17.07
CA TYR A 60 20.54 6.95 -17.04
C TYR A 60 19.53 8.10 -17.10
N ILE A 61 18.52 7.99 -17.96
CA ILE A 61 17.36 8.90 -17.92
C ILE A 61 16.21 8.14 -17.29
N VAL A 62 15.69 8.63 -16.17
CA VAL A 62 14.42 8.17 -15.60
C VAL A 62 13.33 9.16 -15.92
N GLN A 63 12.22 8.65 -16.45
CA GLN A 63 11.01 9.42 -16.67
C GLN A 63 9.94 8.89 -15.70
N GLY A 64 9.39 9.76 -14.85
CA GLY A 64 8.30 9.45 -13.92
C GLY A 64 6.96 10.04 -14.39
N GLY A 65 5.87 9.31 -14.20
CA GLY A 65 4.49 9.77 -14.50
C GLY A 65 3.44 9.00 -13.69
N LYS A 66 2.18 9.46 -13.71
CA LYS A 66 1.04 8.88 -12.95
C LYS A 66 0.66 7.46 -13.41
N GLY A 67 1.15 7.04 -14.56
CA GLY A 67 0.94 5.69 -15.08
C GLY A 67 1.69 5.47 -16.38
N ILE A 68 1.54 4.26 -16.90
CA ILE A 68 2.10 3.84 -18.18
C ILE A 68 0.96 3.47 -19.13
N THR A 69 0.97 4.02 -20.33
CA THR A 69 0.06 3.70 -21.43
C THR A 69 0.83 3.21 -22.65
N HIS A 70 0.13 2.68 -23.65
CA HIS A 70 0.69 2.32 -24.95
C HIS A 70 -0.04 3.14 -26.02
N ASN A 71 0.73 3.78 -26.91
CA ASN A 71 0.13 4.50 -28.04
C ASN A 71 -0.40 3.52 -29.11
N ALA A 72 -1.06 4.03 -30.14
CA ALA A 72 -1.62 3.24 -31.24
C ALA A 72 -0.59 2.39 -32.01
N LEU A 73 0.71 2.66 -31.84
CA LEU A 73 1.82 1.92 -32.43
C LEU A 73 2.45 0.92 -31.44
N GLY A 74 1.82 0.68 -30.29
CA GLY A 74 2.31 -0.21 -29.23
C GLY A 74 3.51 0.32 -28.46
N LYS A 75 3.92 1.59 -28.66
CA LYS A 75 5.03 2.18 -27.89
C LYS A 75 4.52 2.60 -26.52
N THR A 76 5.24 2.17 -25.51
CA THR A 76 5.03 2.60 -24.13
C THR A 76 5.28 4.10 -23.98
N GLN A 77 4.34 4.80 -23.36
CA GLN A 77 4.38 6.22 -23.03
C GLN A 77 3.91 6.40 -21.59
N LEU A 78 4.39 7.44 -20.91
CA LEU A 78 3.84 7.80 -19.61
C LEU A 78 2.52 8.54 -19.81
N CYS A 79 1.53 8.25 -18.97
CA CYS A 79 0.28 9.00 -18.89
C CYS A 79 0.23 9.84 -17.60
N GLY A 80 -0.58 10.90 -17.63
CA GLY A 80 -0.74 11.85 -16.52
C GLY A 80 0.00 13.17 -16.74
N THR A 81 -0.26 14.10 -15.82
CA THR A 81 -0.06 15.55 -15.98
C THR A 81 1.39 16.03 -15.97
N LYS A 82 2.37 15.13 -15.78
CA LYS A 82 3.78 15.44 -15.99
C LYS A 82 4.55 14.18 -16.35
N SER A 83 5.38 14.31 -17.37
CA SER A 83 6.49 13.41 -17.63
C SER A 83 7.75 14.27 -17.59
N LYS A 84 8.66 14.00 -16.67
CA LYS A 84 9.92 14.76 -16.55
C LYS A 84 11.08 13.79 -16.59
N GLU A 85 12.06 14.11 -17.44
CA GLU A 85 13.29 13.35 -17.59
C GLU A 85 14.29 13.80 -16.52
N TYR A 86 14.83 12.85 -15.77
CA TYR A 86 15.90 13.08 -14.81
C TYR A 86 17.14 12.33 -15.28
N ARG A 87 18.24 13.04 -15.38
CA ARG A 87 19.56 12.43 -15.55
C ARG A 87 20.00 11.91 -14.18
N ILE A 88 20.34 10.64 -14.13
CA ILE A 88 20.78 9.96 -12.93
C ILE A 88 22.26 9.66 -13.05
N ASP A 89 22.98 10.15 -12.06
CA ASP A 89 24.33 9.70 -11.74
C ASP A 89 24.25 8.47 -10.82
N LYS A 90 25.12 7.49 -11.06
CA LYS A 90 25.12 6.17 -10.41
C LYS A 90 25.24 6.28 -8.88
N ASP A 91 25.85 7.35 -8.37
CA ASP A 91 26.15 7.51 -6.95
C ASP A 91 25.04 8.26 -6.16
N SER A 92 24.06 8.89 -6.83
CA SER A 92 23.01 9.70 -6.18
C SER A 92 21.57 9.35 -6.59
N TRP A 93 21.42 8.26 -7.35
CA TRP A 93 20.17 7.88 -8.00
C TRP A 93 18.95 7.75 -7.05
N VAL A 94 19.14 7.27 -5.82
CA VAL A 94 18.06 7.13 -4.82
C VAL A 94 17.42 8.48 -4.51
N ASN A 95 18.25 9.49 -4.23
CA ASN A 95 17.79 10.85 -3.91
C ASN A 95 17.14 11.51 -5.14
N SER A 96 17.70 11.28 -6.34
CA SER A 96 17.11 11.79 -7.59
C SER A 96 15.71 11.21 -7.84
N VAL A 97 15.53 9.91 -7.63
CA VAL A 97 14.23 9.25 -7.77
C VAL A 97 13.26 9.73 -6.69
N GLN A 98 13.69 9.84 -5.43
CA GLN A 98 12.89 10.40 -4.33
C GLN A 98 12.37 11.80 -4.64
N ASN A 99 13.26 12.70 -5.08
CA ASN A 99 12.91 14.07 -5.42
C ASN A 99 11.93 14.12 -6.61
N MET A 100 12.12 13.28 -7.62
CA MET A 100 11.17 13.17 -8.73
C MET A 100 9.78 12.73 -8.26
N VAL A 101 9.70 11.67 -7.46
CA VAL A 101 8.43 11.15 -6.93
C VAL A 101 7.69 12.26 -6.17
N LYS A 102 8.41 12.97 -5.30
CA LYS A 102 7.87 14.08 -4.52
C LYS A 102 7.39 15.22 -5.41
N GLU A 103 8.19 15.64 -6.40
CA GLU A 103 7.80 16.71 -7.34
C GLU A 103 6.51 16.37 -8.11
N ILE A 104 6.32 15.11 -8.50
CA ILE A 104 5.11 14.66 -9.20
C ILE A 104 3.91 14.68 -8.26
N GLN A 105 4.07 14.20 -7.03
CA GLN A 105 3.00 14.18 -6.02
C GLN A 105 2.58 15.59 -5.59
N ASP A 106 3.53 16.49 -5.35
CA ASP A 106 3.29 17.88 -4.97
C ASP A 106 2.53 18.63 -6.06
N GLU A 107 2.92 18.41 -7.32
CA GLU A 107 2.26 18.99 -8.48
C GLU A 107 0.82 18.47 -8.63
N ASP A 108 0.64 17.16 -8.45
CA ASP A 108 -0.69 16.56 -8.58
C ASP A 108 -1.65 17.06 -7.49
N ARG A 109 -1.16 17.11 -6.25
CA ARG A 109 -1.86 17.73 -5.13
C ARG A 109 -2.19 19.19 -5.42
N ARG A 110 -1.26 19.95 -6.01
CA ARG A 110 -1.47 21.36 -6.37
C ARG A 110 -2.57 21.52 -7.43
N ILE A 111 -2.62 20.66 -8.44
CA ILE A 111 -3.68 20.65 -9.47
C ILE A 111 -5.04 20.36 -8.82
N PHE A 112 -5.10 19.33 -7.98
CA PHE A 112 -6.30 19.00 -7.23
C PHE A 112 -6.79 20.18 -6.38
N LEU A 113 -5.93 20.73 -5.51
CA LEU A 113 -6.27 21.82 -4.61
C LEU A 113 -6.73 23.08 -5.37
N ASN A 114 -6.05 23.44 -6.46
CA ASN A 114 -6.47 24.57 -7.30
C ASN A 114 -7.83 24.33 -7.97
N THR A 115 -8.14 23.08 -8.31
CA THR A 115 -9.43 22.71 -8.92
C THR A 115 -10.57 22.78 -7.90
N VAL A 116 -10.34 22.31 -6.68
CA VAL A 116 -11.40 22.21 -5.66
C VAL A 116 -11.75 23.53 -4.97
N ARG A 117 -10.85 24.53 -4.99
CA ARG A 117 -11.04 25.87 -4.37
C ARG A 117 -12.31 26.62 -4.78
N LYS A 118 -12.92 26.28 -5.92
CA LYS A 118 -14.15 26.91 -6.41
C LYS A 118 -15.43 26.25 -5.88
N TYR A 119 -15.32 25.15 -5.14
CA TYR A 119 -16.43 24.42 -4.55
C TYR A 119 -16.51 24.70 -3.05
N ASP A 120 -17.64 24.34 -2.45
CA ASP A 120 -17.83 24.41 -1.00
C ASP A 120 -17.09 23.27 -0.30
N THR A 121 -15.83 23.51 0.05
CA THR A 121 -14.96 22.56 0.75
C THR A 121 -15.13 22.55 2.26
N LYS A 122 -15.91 23.50 2.82
CA LYS A 122 -16.16 23.59 4.26
C LYS A 122 -17.28 22.67 4.73
N HIS A 123 -18.19 22.32 3.83
CA HIS A 123 -19.34 21.46 4.10
C HIS A 123 -19.25 20.16 3.29
N LEU A 124 -18.12 19.46 3.40
CA LEU A 124 -17.91 18.16 2.73
C LEU A 124 -18.72 17.02 3.37
N ASP A 125 -19.29 17.24 4.54
CA ASP A 125 -20.30 16.38 5.18
C ASP A 125 -21.59 16.27 4.35
N ASN A 126 -21.81 17.17 3.39
CA ASN A 126 -22.89 17.07 2.42
C ASN A 126 -22.45 16.33 1.14
N PRO A 127 -23.02 15.14 0.84
CA PRO A 127 -22.70 14.38 -0.38
C PRO A 127 -22.83 15.17 -1.67
N LYS A 128 -23.75 16.14 -1.74
CA LYS A 128 -23.91 16.99 -2.92
C LYS A 128 -22.64 17.78 -3.23
N ASN A 129 -21.92 18.24 -2.21
CA ASN A 129 -20.69 19.02 -2.38
C ASN A 129 -19.54 18.13 -2.87
N ILE A 130 -19.40 16.92 -2.30
CA ILE A 130 -18.45 15.91 -2.82
C ILE A 130 -18.77 15.59 -4.29
N LEU A 131 -20.04 15.36 -4.62
CA LEU A 131 -20.46 15.00 -5.96
C LEU A 131 -20.23 16.12 -6.99
N GLN A 132 -20.32 17.40 -6.60
CA GLN A 132 -19.96 18.53 -7.46
C GLN A 132 -18.47 18.51 -7.82
N ILE A 133 -17.60 18.22 -6.85
CA ILE A 133 -16.16 18.04 -7.08
C ILE A 133 -15.92 16.88 -8.05
N LEU A 134 -16.54 15.72 -7.82
CA LEU A 134 -16.38 14.54 -8.68
C LEU A 134 -16.92 14.73 -10.12
N LYS A 135 -17.82 15.69 -10.32
CA LYS A 135 -18.35 16.05 -11.65
C LYS A 135 -17.47 17.06 -12.40
N ASP A 136 -16.49 17.68 -11.74
CA ASP A 136 -15.58 18.62 -12.39
C ASP A 136 -14.79 17.95 -13.52
N ARG A 137 -14.60 18.68 -14.62
CA ARG A 137 -13.92 18.15 -15.81
C ARG A 137 -12.47 17.75 -15.53
N THR A 138 -11.73 18.55 -14.75
CA THR A 138 -10.35 18.25 -14.39
C THR A 138 -10.30 17.03 -13.47
N ILE A 139 -11.21 16.94 -12.49
CA ILE A 139 -11.30 15.78 -11.59
C ILE A 139 -11.58 14.49 -12.38
N LYS A 140 -12.57 14.52 -13.28
CA LYS A 140 -12.92 13.36 -14.12
C LYS A 140 -11.80 12.92 -15.07
N ASN A 141 -10.95 13.83 -15.51
CA ASN A 141 -9.89 13.54 -16.48
C ASN A 141 -8.57 13.13 -15.81
N GLU A 142 -8.16 13.86 -14.77
CA GLU A 142 -6.83 13.72 -14.17
C GLU A 142 -6.81 12.82 -12.92
N PHE A 143 -7.98 12.57 -12.32
CA PHE A 143 -8.14 11.80 -11.07
C PHE A 143 -9.21 10.70 -11.20
N SER A 144 -9.41 10.19 -12.42
CA SER A 144 -10.44 9.20 -12.75
C SER A 144 -10.33 7.89 -11.96
N ASN A 145 -9.14 7.58 -11.45
CA ASN A 145 -8.87 6.35 -10.68
C ASN A 145 -9.05 6.53 -9.16
N GLY A 146 -9.50 7.70 -8.70
CA GLY A 146 -9.88 7.95 -7.30
C GLY A 146 -8.81 8.59 -6.44
N ASP A 147 -7.69 9.00 -7.03
CA ASP A 147 -6.59 9.69 -6.35
C ASP A 147 -7.05 10.97 -5.59
N CYS A 148 -8.10 11.63 -6.09
CA CYS A 148 -8.72 12.79 -5.45
C CYS A 148 -9.28 12.51 -4.05
N PHE A 149 -9.60 11.26 -3.72
CA PHE A 149 -10.08 10.86 -2.40
C PHE A 149 -8.99 10.82 -1.33
N ASN A 150 -7.72 10.91 -1.73
CA ASN A 150 -6.57 10.76 -0.85
C ASN A 150 -5.99 12.09 -0.38
N TYR A 151 -6.37 13.20 -1.03
CA TYR A 151 -5.82 14.51 -0.70
C TYR A 151 -6.62 15.20 0.39
N GLU A 152 -5.90 15.77 1.35
CA GLU A 152 -6.46 16.59 2.40
C GLU A 152 -6.88 17.97 1.89
N ILE A 153 -8.09 18.37 2.27
CA ILE A 153 -8.72 19.66 2.05
C ILE A 153 -9.15 20.17 3.43
N GLU A 154 -8.54 21.27 3.89
CA GLU A 154 -8.92 21.91 5.16
C GLU A 154 -8.99 20.95 6.36
N GLY A 155 -8.07 19.96 6.44
CA GLY A 155 -7.99 18.99 7.54
C GLY A 155 -8.75 17.68 7.32
N GLN A 156 -9.45 17.50 6.20
CA GLN A 156 -10.21 16.28 5.90
C GLN A 156 -10.04 15.83 4.44
N THR A 157 -10.12 14.53 4.17
CA THR A 157 -10.12 14.00 2.79
C THR A 157 -11.56 13.75 2.32
N LEU A 158 -11.77 13.67 1.00
CA LEU A 158 -13.08 13.30 0.45
C LEU A 158 -13.49 11.88 0.89
N LEU A 159 -12.53 10.98 1.12
CA LEU A 159 -12.83 9.63 1.62
C LEU A 159 -13.44 9.69 3.01
N HIS A 160 -12.78 10.37 3.96
CA HIS A 160 -13.28 10.48 5.32
C HIS A 160 -14.61 11.23 5.37
N ALA A 161 -14.75 12.33 4.62
CA ALA A 161 -16.02 13.05 4.52
C ALA A 161 -17.18 12.16 4.01
N PHE A 162 -16.92 11.33 3.01
CA PHE A 162 -17.91 10.36 2.52
C PHE A 162 -18.25 9.29 3.55
N LEU A 163 -17.25 8.76 4.27
CA LEU A 163 -17.45 7.72 5.30
C LEU A 163 -18.15 8.23 6.56
N ASP A 164 -17.97 9.51 6.89
CA ASP A 164 -18.66 10.18 8.01
C ASP A 164 -20.12 10.54 7.66
N THR A 165 -20.51 10.49 6.39
CA THR A 165 -21.88 10.76 5.97
C THR A 165 -22.80 9.59 6.33
N ILE A 166 -23.86 9.87 7.10
CA ILE A 166 -24.97 8.95 7.30
C ILE A 166 -25.96 9.07 6.12
N PRO A 167 -26.23 7.98 5.38
CA PRO A 167 -27.21 8.00 4.30
C PRO A 167 -28.64 8.09 4.85
N LEU A 168 -29.33 9.17 4.50
CA LEU A 168 -30.72 9.50 4.86
C LEU A 168 -31.52 9.78 3.59
N GLU A 169 -32.86 9.76 3.65
CA GLU A 169 -33.73 9.93 2.47
C GLU A 169 -33.38 11.14 1.60
N GLU A 170 -33.04 12.27 2.22
CA GLU A 170 -32.72 13.54 1.54
C GLU A 170 -31.37 13.53 0.80
N ASN A 171 -30.40 12.73 1.24
CA ASN A 171 -29.04 12.67 0.66
C ASN A 171 -28.74 11.33 -0.02
N GLN A 172 -29.64 10.34 0.08
CA GLN A 172 -29.45 8.96 -0.40
C GLN A 172 -29.02 8.94 -1.85
N LYS A 173 -29.69 9.71 -2.72
CA LYS A 173 -29.39 9.71 -4.16
C LYS A 173 -27.96 10.15 -4.47
N ASP A 174 -27.49 11.19 -3.79
CA ASP A 174 -26.14 11.71 -4.00
C ASP A 174 -25.09 10.77 -3.39
N TYR A 175 -25.38 10.19 -2.22
CA TYR A 175 -24.55 9.18 -1.57
C TYR A 175 -24.36 7.93 -2.45
N GLU A 176 -25.47 7.38 -2.98
CA GLU A 176 -25.48 6.24 -3.89
C GLU A 176 -24.68 6.53 -5.17
N GLN A 177 -24.76 7.76 -5.70
CA GLN A 177 -24.01 8.17 -6.88
C GLN A 177 -22.51 8.22 -6.61
N ILE A 178 -22.08 8.73 -5.46
CA ILE A 178 -20.66 8.73 -5.05
C ILE A 178 -20.18 7.29 -4.93
N ARG A 179 -20.93 6.43 -4.22
CA ARG A 179 -20.58 5.01 -4.06
C ARG A 179 -20.41 4.30 -5.40
N TYR A 180 -21.30 4.57 -6.35
CA TYR A 180 -21.21 4.01 -7.70
C TYR A 180 -19.92 4.46 -8.42
N ILE A 181 -19.55 5.73 -8.30
CA ILE A 181 -18.30 6.27 -8.86
C ILE A 181 -17.08 5.59 -8.24
N MET A 182 -17.06 5.43 -6.91
CA MET A 182 -15.93 4.83 -6.17
C MET A 182 -15.68 3.37 -6.55
N LYS A 183 -16.72 2.60 -6.92
CA LYS A 183 -16.57 1.16 -7.28
C LYS A 183 -15.59 0.91 -8.43
N GLY A 184 -15.40 1.87 -9.33
CA GLY A 184 -14.46 1.77 -10.46
C GLY A 184 -13.05 2.28 -10.17
N MET A 185 -12.83 2.89 -9.00
CA MET A 185 -11.61 3.61 -8.65
C MET A 185 -10.62 2.69 -7.93
N LYS A 186 -9.42 2.56 -8.49
CA LYS A 186 -8.40 1.62 -8.00
C LYS A 186 -7.36 2.25 -7.08
N HIS A 187 -7.29 3.57 -7.03
CA HIS A 187 -6.23 4.30 -6.32
C HIS A 187 -6.71 4.96 -5.04
N ILE A 188 -7.95 4.69 -4.60
CA ILE A 188 -8.41 5.13 -3.29
C ILE A 188 -7.62 4.36 -2.23
N ASN A 189 -6.91 5.09 -1.38
CA ASN A 189 -6.20 4.52 -0.24
C ASN A 189 -7.18 4.40 0.94
N TYR A 190 -7.65 3.18 1.24
CA TYR A 190 -8.52 2.93 2.39
C TYR A 190 -7.75 2.68 3.70
N ASN A 191 -6.42 2.76 3.71
CA ASN A 191 -5.59 2.80 4.93
C ASN A 191 -5.39 4.23 5.47
N GLN A 192 -6.21 5.20 5.03
CA GLN A 192 -6.16 6.56 5.56
C GLN A 192 -6.61 6.59 7.03
N ILE A 193 -5.95 7.46 7.80
CA ILE A 193 -6.27 7.79 9.19
C ILE A 193 -6.56 9.29 9.22
N ASP A 194 -7.68 9.67 9.83
CA ASP A 194 -8.07 11.07 9.93
C ASP A 194 -7.29 11.83 11.02
N GLY A 195 -7.53 13.14 11.14
CA GLY A 195 -6.88 13.98 12.16
C GLY A 195 -7.19 13.59 13.61
N ASN A 196 -8.21 12.76 13.85
CA ASN A 196 -8.56 12.24 15.17
C ASN A 196 -7.94 10.86 15.45
N GLY A 197 -7.15 10.32 14.51
CA GLY A 197 -6.57 8.99 14.64
C GLY A 197 -7.53 7.85 14.23
N ILE A 198 -8.69 8.15 13.64
CA ILE A 198 -9.68 7.14 13.27
C ILE A 198 -9.45 6.70 11.83
N SER A 199 -9.26 5.39 11.63
CA SER A 199 -9.03 4.83 10.30
C SER A 199 -10.30 4.78 9.45
N ALA A 200 -10.15 4.79 8.12
CA ALA A 200 -11.27 4.63 7.21
C ALA A 200 -12.00 3.29 7.41
N LEU A 201 -11.27 2.19 7.67
CA LEU A 201 -11.89 0.91 7.99
C LEU A 201 -12.66 0.98 9.32
N GLU A 202 -12.10 1.60 10.35
CA GLU A 202 -12.79 1.78 11.63
C GLU A 202 -14.12 2.54 11.48
N LYS A 203 -14.16 3.62 10.67
CA LYS A 203 -15.43 4.32 10.35
C LYS A 203 -16.44 3.40 9.68
N ILE A 204 -16.00 2.54 8.76
CA ILE A 204 -16.87 1.54 8.10
C ILE A 204 -17.41 0.53 9.12
N LEU A 205 -16.56 0.04 10.03
CA LEU A 205 -16.96 -0.92 11.06
C LEU A 205 -17.95 -0.30 12.05
N ASN A 206 -17.64 0.89 12.57
CA ASN A 206 -18.47 1.61 13.56
C ASN A 206 -19.82 2.04 13.00
N SER A 207 -19.92 2.32 11.70
CA SER A 207 -21.19 2.67 11.04
C SER A 207 -22.02 1.46 10.63
N GLU A 208 -21.47 0.24 10.71
CA GLU A 208 -22.10 -1.01 10.27
C GLU A 208 -22.71 -0.94 8.87
N ASN A 209 -22.12 -0.14 7.99
CA ASN A 209 -22.67 0.16 6.68
C ASN A 209 -22.29 -0.91 5.66
N HIS A 210 -23.21 -1.83 5.38
CA HIS A 210 -23.01 -2.93 4.42
C HIS A 210 -22.58 -2.46 3.02
N GLN A 211 -23.00 -1.27 2.59
CA GLN A 211 -22.72 -0.77 1.24
C GLN A 211 -21.27 -0.30 1.12
N THR A 212 -20.71 0.35 2.15
CA THR A 212 -19.29 0.75 2.16
C THR A 212 -18.38 -0.43 2.45
N LEU A 213 -18.81 -1.40 3.26
CA LEU A 213 -18.07 -2.65 3.45
C LEU A 213 -17.88 -3.40 2.13
N GLU A 214 -18.92 -3.45 1.28
CA GLU A 214 -18.86 -4.09 -0.04
C GLU A 214 -17.91 -3.37 -1.01
N LEU A 215 -17.75 -2.04 -0.90
CA LEU A 215 -16.78 -1.29 -1.70
C LEU A 215 -15.35 -1.75 -1.43
N VAL A 216 -15.04 -2.04 -0.16
CA VAL A 216 -13.68 -2.30 0.29
C VAL A 216 -13.35 -3.78 0.48
N ARG A 217 -14.28 -4.68 0.17
CA ARG A 217 -14.14 -6.13 0.44
C ARG A 217 -12.86 -6.77 -0.14
N ASN A 218 -12.36 -6.22 -1.23
CA ASN A 218 -11.17 -6.72 -1.95
C ASN A 218 -9.92 -5.86 -1.68
N PHE A 219 -10.06 -4.80 -0.89
CA PHE A 219 -8.94 -3.97 -0.49
C PHE A 219 -8.13 -4.70 0.59
N GLU A 220 -6.82 -4.44 0.59
CA GLU A 220 -5.90 -5.01 1.57
C GLU A 220 -5.54 -3.96 2.60
N PHE A 221 -6.02 -4.18 3.82
CA PHE A 221 -5.87 -3.26 4.93
C PHE A 221 -4.61 -3.53 5.74
N GLU A 222 -4.03 -2.47 6.29
CA GLU A 222 -3.02 -2.58 7.34
C GLU A 222 -3.70 -2.71 8.70
N TYR A 223 -3.20 -3.64 9.52
CA TYR A 223 -3.72 -3.86 10.85
C TYR A 223 -3.44 -2.66 11.76
N LEU A 224 -4.48 -2.23 12.47
CA LEU A 224 -4.43 -1.28 13.58
C LEU A 224 -5.14 -1.91 14.77
N ARG A 225 -4.65 -1.68 15.99
CA ARG A 225 -5.22 -2.28 17.20
C ARG A 225 -6.66 -1.82 17.44
N GLU A 226 -6.98 -0.60 17.03
CA GLU A 226 -8.28 0.04 17.09
C GLU A 226 -9.35 -0.78 16.33
N LEU A 227 -8.95 -1.53 15.29
CA LEU A 227 -9.85 -2.38 14.53
C LEU A 227 -10.44 -3.52 15.36
N ASP A 228 -9.68 -4.07 16.31
CA ASP A 228 -10.17 -5.14 17.18
C ASP A 228 -11.31 -4.63 18.06
N TYR A 229 -11.14 -3.44 18.65
CA TYR A 229 -12.18 -2.81 19.44
C TYR A 229 -13.42 -2.46 18.60
N ALA A 230 -13.21 -1.89 17.41
CA ALA A 230 -14.30 -1.58 16.49
C ALA A 230 -15.07 -2.84 16.08
N TYR A 231 -14.37 -3.94 15.79
CA TYR A 231 -14.97 -5.22 15.45
C TYR A 231 -15.79 -5.81 16.59
N GLU A 232 -15.28 -5.76 17.83
CA GLU A 232 -16.01 -6.32 18.97
C GLU A 232 -17.30 -5.57 19.26
N ASN A 233 -17.33 -4.27 18.99
CA ASN A 233 -18.51 -3.42 19.20
C ASN A 233 -19.60 -3.55 18.13
N ILE A 234 -19.36 -4.27 17.02
CA ILE A 234 -20.39 -4.51 15.99
C ILE A 234 -21.58 -5.28 16.57
N GLN A 235 -22.79 -4.76 16.36
CA GLN A 235 -24.06 -5.33 16.81
C GLN A 235 -24.74 -6.20 15.74
N ASP A 236 -24.65 -5.85 14.45
CA ASP A 236 -25.20 -6.67 13.37
C ASP A 236 -24.31 -7.90 13.10
N GLU A 237 -24.78 -9.07 13.54
CA GLU A 237 -24.10 -10.35 13.34
C GLU A 237 -23.83 -10.73 11.87
N ASN A 238 -24.66 -10.27 10.93
CA ASN A 238 -24.41 -10.48 9.51
C ASN A 238 -23.30 -9.56 9.01
N PHE A 239 -23.28 -8.31 9.48
CA PHE A 239 -22.18 -7.37 9.20
C PHE A 239 -20.87 -7.88 9.79
N LYS A 240 -20.88 -8.29 11.07
CA LYS A 240 -19.72 -8.83 11.81
C LYS A 240 -19.08 -10.00 11.07
N ARG A 241 -19.90 -10.94 10.58
CA ARG A 241 -19.43 -12.07 9.75
C ARG A 241 -18.79 -11.64 8.43
N LYS A 242 -19.30 -10.60 7.77
CA LYS A 242 -18.69 -10.07 6.54
C LYS A 242 -17.38 -9.35 6.85
N ALA A 243 -17.35 -8.51 7.88
CA ALA A 243 -16.17 -7.78 8.33
C ALA A 243 -15.00 -8.72 8.66
N LYS A 244 -15.27 -9.84 9.33
CA LYS A 244 -14.25 -10.85 9.65
C LYS A 244 -13.50 -11.39 8.43
N ASN A 245 -14.12 -11.36 7.25
CA ASN A 245 -13.54 -11.90 6.02
C ASN A 245 -12.70 -10.89 5.21
N LEU A 246 -12.58 -9.65 5.69
CA LEU A 246 -11.71 -8.64 5.08
C LEU A 246 -10.26 -9.10 5.04
N ASN A 247 -9.51 -8.61 4.04
CA ASN A 247 -8.09 -8.91 3.90
C ASN A 247 -7.26 -7.90 4.72
N VAL A 248 -6.88 -8.27 5.94
CA VAL A 248 -6.04 -7.45 6.83
C VAL A 248 -4.64 -8.07 6.91
N LYS A 249 -3.62 -7.25 6.70
CA LYS A 249 -2.20 -7.58 6.83
C LYS A 249 -1.66 -7.16 8.20
N PHE A 250 -0.76 -7.97 8.73
CA PHE A 250 -0.13 -7.78 10.05
C PHE A 250 1.38 -7.52 9.87
N PRO A 251 1.78 -6.28 9.53
CA PRO A 251 3.17 -5.97 9.16
C PRO A 251 4.13 -5.98 10.35
N HIS A 252 3.67 -5.63 11.56
CA HIS A 252 4.55 -5.33 12.69
C HIS A 252 5.41 -6.53 13.11
N ILE A 253 4.91 -7.75 12.96
CA ILE A 253 5.71 -8.96 13.24
C ILE A 253 6.91 -9.05 12.28
N PHE A 254 6.70 -8.78 10.99
CA PHE A 254 7.77 -8.84 9.98
C PHE A 254 8.76 -7.68 10.16
N GLU A 255 8.27 -6.51 10.55
CA GLU A 255 9.12 -5.37 10.90
C GLU A 255 9.99 -5.67 12.13
N ALA A 256 9.42 -6.26 13.18
CA ALA A 256 10.16 -6.68 14.36
C ALA A 256 11.27 -7.69 14.01
N LEU A 257 10.96 -8.66 13.13
CA LEU A 257 11.95 -9.62 12.62
C LEU A 257 13.04 -8.95 11.79
N LYS A 258 12.67 -8.00 10.91
CA LYS A 258 13.61 -7.25 10.06
C LYS A 258 14.54 -6.36 10.88
N HIS A 259 14.04 -5.77 11.96
CA HIS A 259 14.79 -4.88 12.84
C HIS A 259 15.48 -5.60 14.01
N GLU A 260 15.40 -6.93 14.07
CA GLU A 260 15.95 -7.74 15.16
C GLU A 260 15.57 -7.23 16.55
N SER A 261 14.29 -6.86 16.74
CA SER A 261 13.77 -6.34 18.01
C SER A 261 12.88 -7.38 18.72
N PRO A 262 13.37 -8.02 19.80
CA PRO A 262 12.56 -8.93 20.63
C PRO A 262 11.36 -8.22 21.25
N ASP A 263 11.52 -7.00 21.77
CA ASP A 263 10.43 -6.26 22.42
C ASP A 263 9.31 -5.92 21.43
N ALA A 264 9.66 -5.56 20.19
CA ALA A 264 8.68 -5.33 19.14
C ALA A 264 8.01 -6.65 18.71
N LEU A 265 8.75 -7.76 18.69
CA LEU A 265 8.19 -9.07 18.40
C LEU A 265 7.17 -9.47 19.49
N ASP A 266 7.52 -9.27 20.76
CA ASP A 266 6.64 -9.50 21.90
C ASP A 266 5.34 -8.71 21.78
N ALA A 267 5.41 -7.42 21.45
CA ALA A 267 4.24 -6.58 21.25
C ALA A 267 3.39 -7.02 20.04
N ALA A 268 4.03 -7.38 18.93
CA ALA A 268 3.36 -7.80 17.70
C ALA A 268 2.74 -9.21 17.80
N PHE A 269 3.20 -10.05 18.74
CA PHE A 269 2.60 -11.36 18.99
C PHE A 269 1.15 -11.28 19.49
N GLU A 270 0.79 -10.19 20.19
CA GLU A 270 -0.60 -9.96 20.62
C GLU A 270 -1.58 -9.88 19.45
N GLU A 271 -1.10 -9.55 18.25
CA GLU A 271 -1.91 -9.48 17.02
C GLU A 271 -2.46 -10.84 16.58
N LEU A 272 -1.87 -11.95 17.03
CA LEU A 272 -2.41 -13.29 16.81
C LEU A 272 -3.78 -13.52 17.46
N LYS A 273 -4.18 -12.64 18.40
CA LYS A 273 -5.49 -12.66 19.05
C LYS A 273 -6.55 -11.86 18.29
N SER A 274 -6.16 -11.08 17.28
CA SER A 274 -7.09 -10.24 16.52
C SER A 274 -8.17 -11.08 15.82
N PRO A 275 -9.45 -10.65 15.82
CA PRO A 275 -10.53 -11.29 15.07
C PRO A 275 -10.28 -11.36 13.56
N PHE A 276 -9.45 -10.47 13.01
CA PHE A 276 -9.07 -10.45 11.60
C PHE A 276 -7.89 -11.39 11.28
N CYS A 277 -7.18 -11.88 12.30
CA CYS A 277 -6.01 -12.72 12.12
C CYS A 277 -6.39 -14.15 11.73
N ARG A 278 -5.88 -14.60 10.58
CA ARG A 278 -5.90 -16.02 10.20
C ARG A 278 -4.65 -16.68 10.79
N LYS A 279 -4.74 -17.08 12.06
CA LYS A 279 -3.61 -17.51 12.89
C LYS A 279 -2.66 -18.49 12.19
N GLU A 280 -3.18 -19.56 11.59
CA GLU A 280 -2.37 -20.59 10.93
C GLU A 280 -1.64 -20.06 9.69
N LYS A 281 -2.26 -19.14 8.95
CA LYS A 281 -1.65 -18.50 7.79
C LYS A 281 -0.53 -17.57 8.24
N LEU A 282 -0.80 -16.69 9.21
CA LEU A 282 0.19 -15.73 9.69
C LEU A 282 1.41 -16.43 10.30
N VAL A 283 1.20 -17.46 11.13
CA VAL A 283 2.30 -18.27 11.70
C VAL A 283 3.16 -18.91 10.59
N ARG A 284 2.54 -19.44 9.53
CA ARG A 284 3.28 -19.97 8.39
C ARG A 284 4.11 -18.89 7.70
N ASP A 285 3.50 -17.75 7.41
CA ASP A 285 4.18 -16.62 6.75
C ASP A 285 5.36 -16.12 7.62
N MET A 286 5.22 -16.10 8.95
CA MET A 286 6.30 -15.76 9.90
C MET A 286 7.47 -16.73 9.82
N ILE A 287 7.19 -18.04 9.82
CA ILE A 287 8.22 -19.09 9.74
C ILE A 287 8.97 -19.00 8.41
N ASP A 288 8.23 -18.83 7.31
CA ASP A 288 8.81 -18.71 5.97
C ASP A 288 9.69 -17.45 5.86
N PHE A 289 9.20 -16.31 6.38
CA PHE A 289 9.98 -15.07 6.41
C PHE A 289 11.25 -15.19 7.24
N ALA A 290 11.16 -15.75 8.45
CA ALA A 290 12.32 -15.94 9.33
C ALA A 290 13.35 -16.90 8.71
N SER A 291 12.88 -17.97 8.07
CA SER A 291 13.72 -18.96 7.38
C SER A 291 14.42 -18.38 6.15
N ALA A 292 13.79 -17.43 5.44
CA ALA A 292 14.38 -16.80 4.27
C ALA A 292 15.33 -15.64 4.63
N ASN A 293 14.97 -14.80 5.62
CA ASN A 293 15.60 -13.50 5.82
C ASN A 293 16.38 -13.37 7.14
N CYS A 294 16.05 -14.17 8.15
CA CYS A 294 16.58 -14.00 9.52
C CYS A 294 17.39 -15.22 9.97
N ARG A 295 18.01 -15.95 9.02
CA ARG A 295 18.68 -17.24 9.29
C ARG A 295 19.71 -17.10 10.42
N GLY A 296 19.41 -17.66 11.59
CA GLY A 296 20.30 -17.68 12.75
C GLY A 296 20.38 -16.38 13.54
N SER A 297 19.45 -15.44 13.30
CA SER A 297 19.32 -14.29 14.18
C SER A 297 18.84 -14.72 15.57
N PHE A 298 19.18 -13.93 16.57
CA PHE A 298 18.66 -14.11 17.93
C PHE A 298 17.12 -14.07 17.93
N VAL A 299 16.53 -13.13 17.21
CA VAL A 299 15.08 -12.91 17.17
C VAL A 299 14.34 -14.05 16.48
N ALA A 300 14.92 -14.71 15.48
CA ALA A 300 14.34 -15.93 14.91
C ALA A 300 14.24 -17.06 15.95
N ASN A 301 15.22 -17.19 16.85
CA ASN A 301 15.14 -18.17 17.95
C ASN A 301 14.07 -17.78 19.00
N VAL A 302 13.91 -16.48 19.27
CA VAL A 302 12.84 -15.98 20.17
C VAL A 302 11.47 -16.30 19.57
N LEU A 303 11.29 -16.08 18.26
CA LEU A 303 10.09 -16.43 17.52
C LEU A 303 9.76 -17.93 17.66
N CYS A 304 10.71 -18.84 17.43
CA CYS A 304 10.49 -20.29 17.59
C CYS A 304 9.98 -20.65 18.98
N ARG A 305 10.68 -20.17 20.03
CA ARG A 305 10.31 -20.45 21.42
C ARG A 305 8.91 -19.97 21.75
N LYS A 306 8.50 -18.79 21.25
CA LYS A 306 7.14 -18.28 21.45
C LYS A 306 6.11 -19.15 20.75
N LEU A 307 6.35 -19.51 19.49
CA LEU A 307 5.45 -20.39 18.75
C LEU A 307 5.33 -21.78 19.40
N GLU A 308 6.42 -22.32 19.97
CA GLU A 308 6.40 -23.55 20.78
C GLU A 308 5.55 -23.38 22.03
N ASN A 309 5.77 -22.31 22.80
CA ASN A 309 5.04 -22.05 24.05
C ASN A 309 3.52 -21.88 23.82
N GLU A 310 3.12 -21.35 22.67
CA GLU A 310 1.70 -21.22 22.28
C GLU A 310 1.12 -22.46 21.57
N ASN A 311 1.89 -23.55 21.43
CA ASN A 311 1.51 -24.75 20.66
C ASN A 311 1.17 -24.45 19.18
N LEU A 312 1.83 -23.45 18.58
CA LEU A 312 1.63 -23.02 17.20
C LEU A 312 2.70 -23.53 16.24
N LEU A 313 3.80 -24.05 16.77
CA LEU A 313 4.86 -24.63 15.97
C LEU A 313 4.54 -26.10 15.68
N THR A 314 4.38 -26.47 14.41
CA THR A 314 4.30 -27.88 14.05
C THR A 314 5.69 -28.52 14.17
N LYS A 315 5.72 -29.79 14.60
CA LYS A 315 6.97 -30.56 14.76
C LYS A 315 7.84 -30.55 13.49
N GLU A 316 7.23 -30.65 12.31
CA GLU A 316 7.96 -30.57 11.02
C GLU A 316 8.59 -29.19 10.76
N ALA A 317 7.93 -28.10 11.15
CA ALA A 317 8.50 -26.75 11.00
C ALA A 317 9.67 -26.53 11.97
N TYR A 318 9.52 -27.02 13.20
CA TYR A 318 10.59 -27.05 14.20
C TYR A 318 11.81 -27.86 13.72
N ASP A 319 11.57 -29.08 13.23
CA ASP A 319 12.62 -29.99 12.77
C ASP A 319 13.38 -29.41 11.57
N ARG A 320 12.69 -28.71 10.64
CA ARG A 320 13.36 -27.98 9.53
C ARG A 320 14.26 -26.86 10.05
N MET A 321 13.78 -26.05 10.99
CA MET A 321 14.55 -24.94 11.54
C MET A 321 15.76 -25.42 12.39
N ILE A 322 15.62 -26.55 13.09
CA ILE A 322 16.72 -27.18 13.83
C ILE A 322 17.74 -27.83 12.90
N ALA A 323 17.30 -28.57 11.88
CA ALA A 323 18.22 -29.19 10.92
C ALA A 323 19.12 -28.15 10.23
N GLU A 324 18.57 -26.97 9.90
CA GLU A 324 19.34 -25.84 9.37
C GLU A 324 20.28 -25.18 10.39
N ARG A 325 19.99 -25.30 11.69
CA ARG A 325 20.86 -24.86 12.80
C ARG A 325 22.04 -25.80 12.98
N GLU A 326 21.81 -27.12 12.93
CA GLU A 326 22.85 -28.14 13.06
C GLU A 326 23.79 -28.17 11.84
N ASP A 327 23.27 -28.02 10.63
CA ASP A 327 24.06 -27.91 9.39
C ASP A 327 24.99 -26.67 9.37
N ARG A 328 24.72 -25.66 10.20
CA ARG A 328 25.65 -24.54 10.41
C ARG A 328 26.70 -24.86 11.47
N TYR A 329 26.31 -25.43 12.60
CA TYR A 329 27.28 -25.83 13.62
C TYR A 329 28.34 -26.79 13.07
N ASN A 330 27.93 -27.66 12.13
CA ASN A 330 28.80 -28.61 11.45
C ASN A 330 29.63 -28.02 10.29
N ARG A 331 29.29 -26.83 9.76
CA ARG A 331 30.08 -26.14 8.71
C ARG A 331 31.18 -25.23 9.27
N TRP A 332 31.14 -24.94 10.57
CA TRP A 332 32.14 -24.14 11.29
C TRP A 332 33.10 -25.00 12.15
N ARG A 333 32.94 -26.33 12.11
CA ARG A 333 33.95 -27.32 12.49
C ARG A 333 34.62 -27.84 11.23
#